data_AF-A0A356AXL2-F1
#
_entry.id   AF-A0A356AXL2-F1
#
_cell.length_a   1.000
_cell.length_b   1.000
_cell.length_c   1.000
_cell.angle_alpha   90.00
_cell.angle_beta   90.00
_cell.angle_gamma   90.00
#
_symmetry.space_group_name_H-M   'P 1'
#
loop_
_entity.id
_entity.type
_entity.pdbx_description
1 polymer ?
#
loop_
_entity_poly.entity_id
_entity_poly.type
_entity_poly.pdbx_seq_one_letter_code
_entity_poly.pdbx_strand_id
1 'polypeptide(L)' 'MNEHPTQALLDMFTILEAKGDLAGLKVAIIGDILHSRVARSNIWGMNKMGAEVVVAGPPT' A
#
# COMPACT_ATOMS: atom_id res chain seq x y z
N MET A 1 -7.83 15.97 5.19
CA MET A 1 -8.22 14.94 6.18
C MET A 1 -8.99 13.85 5.44
N ASN A 2 -8.32 12.82 4.92
CA ASN A 2 -9.02 11.77 4.15
C ASN A 2 -8.10 10.55 3.93
N GLU A 3 -7.94 9.71 4.96
CA GLU A 3 -7.23 8.42 4.92
C GLU A 3 -8.25 7.27 4.89
N HIS A 4 -7.85 6.07 4.45
CA HIS A 4 -8.65 4.85 4.53
C HIS A 4 -7.90 3.76 5.33
N PRO A 5 -7.65 3.99 6.63
CA PRO A 5 -6.71 3.17 7.41
C PRO A 5 -7.17 1.72 7.55
N THR A 6 -8.47 1.46 7.68
CA THR A 6 -9.00 0.09 7.78
C THR A 6 -8.84 -0.71 6.50
N GLN A 7 -8.95 -0.07 5.33
CA GLN A 7 -8.70 -0.72 4.05
C GLN A 7 -7.23 -1.10 3.93
N ALA A 8 -6.32 -0.21 4.32
CA ALA A 8 -4.90 -0.53 4.29
C ALA A 8 -4.51 -1.67 5.24
N LEU A 9 -5.16 -1.74 6.42
CA LEU A 9 -4.99 -2.88 7.33
C LEU A 9 -5.49 -4.19 6.70
N LEU A 10 -6.63 -4.17 6.00
CA LEU A 10 -7.14 -5.34 5.29
C LEU A 10 -6.19 -5.80 4.18
N ASP A 11 -5.71 -4.87 3.35
CA ASP A 11 -4.79 -5.18 2.25
C ASP A 11 -3.48 -5.77 2.77
N MET A 12 -2.90 -5.18 3.84
CA MET A 12 -1.70 -5.72 4.48
C MET A 12 -1.96 -7.10 5.11
N PHE A 13 -3.12 -7.32 5.73
CA PHE A 13 -3.50 -8.62 6.27
C PHE A 13 -3.59 -9.68 5.17
N THR A 14 -4.19 -9.36 4.02
CA THR A 14 -4.24 -10.26 2.87
C THR A 14 -2.85 -10.60 2.34
N ILE A 15 -1.94 -9.62 2.27
CA ILE A 15 -0.54 -9.89 1.87
C ILE A 15 0.14 -10.80 2.89
N LEU A 16 -0.06 -10.55 4.18
CA LEU A 16 0.50 -11.37 5.25
C LEU A 16 0.01 -12.81 5.17
N GLU A 17 -1.28 -13.05 4.95
CA GLU A 17 -1.82 -14.40 4.76
C GLU A 17 -1.24 -15.10 3.54
N ALA A 18 -1.05 -14.37 2.44
CA ALA A 18 -0.58 -14.95 1.18
C ALA A 18 0.95 -15.13 1.10
N LYS A 19 1.72 -14.33 1.82
CA LYS A 19 3.19 -14.25 1.69
C LYS A 19 3.95 -14.54 2.99
N GLY A 20 3.27 -14.59 4.12
CA GLY A 20 3.84 -14.86 5.45
C GLY A 20 4.50 -13.65 6.13
N ASP A 21 4.98 -12.67 5.36
CA ASP A 21 5.54 -11.41 5.85
C ASP A 21 5.39 -10.31 4.79
N LEU A 22 5.46 -9.04 5.21
CA LEU A 22 5.58 -7.86 4.34
C LEU A 22 7.03 -7.39 4.20
N ALA A 23 7.89 -7.66 5.19
CA ALA A 23 9.26 -7.18 5.19
C ALA A 23 10.05 -7.76 4.00
N GLY A 24 10.75 -6.89 3.27
CA GLY A 24 11.53 -7.26 2.09
C GLY A 24 10.72 -7.54 0.82
N LEU A 25 9.38 -7.46 0.86
CA LEU A 25 8.57 -7.53 -0.35
C LEU A 25 8.68 -6.24 -1.17
N LYS A 26 8.71 -6.39 -2.50
CA LYS A 26 8.50 -5.27 -3.43
C LYS A 26 7.04 -5.22 -3.84
N VAL A 27 6.34 -4.13 -3.53
CA VAL A 27 4.91 -3.95 -3.77
C VAL A 27 4.69 -2.81 -4.76
N ALA A 28 4.01 -3.10 -5.87
CA ALA A 28 3.63 -2.10 -6.86
C ALA A 28 2.17 -1.65 -6.67
N ILE A 29 1.94 -0.35 -6.51
CA ILE A 29 0.61 0.26 -6.50
C ILE A 29 0.42 1.03 -7.81
N ILE A 30 -0.56 0.61 -8.61
CA ILE A 30 -0.78 1.14 -9.97
C ILE A 30 -2.18 1.77 -10.06
N GLY A 31 -2.26 3.01 -10.53
CA GLY A 31 -3.53 3.70 -10.78
C GLY A 31 -3.49 5.19 -10.48
N ASP A 32 -4.64 5.76 -10.11
CA ASP A 32 -4.75 7.15 -9.66
C ASP A 32 -4.25 7.27 -8.21
N ILE A 33 -2.93 7.46 -8.07
CA ILE A 33 -2.27 7.55 -6.77
C ILE A 33 -2.57 8.88 -6.09
N LEU A 34 -2.69 9.96 -6.86
CA LEU A 34 -2.87 11.32 -6.36
C LEU A 34 -4.18 11.47 -5.58
N HIS A 35 -5.27 10.91 -6.10
CA HIS A 35 -6.60 11.01 -5.49
C HIS A 35 -6.95 9.83 -4.57
N SER A 36 -6.17 8.75 -4.61
CA SER A 36 -6.48 7.54 -3.84
C SER A 36 -6.07 7.68 -2.36
N ARG A 37 -7.09 7.84 -1.51
CA ARG A 37 -6.97 7.76 -0.04
C ARG A 37 -6.44 6.40 0.41
N VAL A 38 -6.75 5.32 -0.32
CA VAL A 38 -6.29 3.96 -0.03
C VAL A 38 -4.81 3.81 -0.38
N ALA A 39 -4.38 4.30 -1.55
CA ALA A 39 -2.98 4.24 -1.96
C ALA A 39 -2.07 4.92 -0.94
N ARG A 40 -2.45 6.12 -0.47
CA ARG A 40 -1.72 6.82 0.60
C ARG A 40 -1.60 6.01 1.90
N SER A 41 -2.70 5.44 2.39
CA SER A 41 -2.67 4.63 3.61
C SER A 41 -1.82 3.35 3.42
N ASN A 42 -1.89 2.70 2.25
CA ASN A 42 -1.07 1.54 1.91
C ASN A 42 0.41 1.87 1.81
N ILE A 43 0.78 2.96 1.13
CA ILE A 43 2.19 3.41 1.02
C ILE A 43 2.77 3.61 2.43
N TRP A 44 2.03 4.27 3.32
CA TRP A 44 2.50 4.49 4.68
C TRP A 44 2.64 3.18 5.46
N GLY A 45 1.58 2.35 5.48
CA GLY A 45 1.54 1.10 6.24
C GLY A 45 2.59 0.08 5.76
N MET A 46 2.65 -0.17 4.45
CA MET A 46 3.55 -1.16 3.88
C MET A 46 5.02 -0.78 4.06
N ASN A 47 5.39 0.49 3.84
CA ASN A 47 6.75 0.96 4.15
C ASN A 47 7.08 0.81 5.64
N LYS A 48 6.11 1.11 6.53
CA LYS A 48 6.29 0.95 7.98
C LYS A 48 6.52 -0.51 8.38
N MET A 49 5.94 -1.45 7.64
CA MET A 49 6.10 -2.89 7.81
C MET A 49 7.33 -3.48 7.09
N GLY A 50 8.16 -2.64 6.46
CA GLY A 50 9.42 -3.06 5.84
C GLY A 50 9.32 -3.52 4.38
N ALA A 51 8.18 -3.29 3.72
CA ALA A 51 8.06 -3.48 2.28
C ALA A 51 8.67 -2.30 1.51
N GLU A 52 9.17 -2.56 0.31
CA GLU A 52 9.58 -1.55 -0.68
C GLU A 52 8.38 -1.26 -1.58
N VAL A 53 7.80 -0.06 -1.45
CA VAL A 53 6.64 0.34 -2.26
C VAL A 53 7.08 1.14 -3.49
N VAL A 54 6.67 0.69 -4.68
CA VAL A 54 6.80 1.41 -5.94
C VAL A 54 5.41 1.83 -6.44
N VAL A 55 5.32 3.02 -7.03
CA VAL A 55 4.06 3.57 -7.53
C VAL A 55 4.16 3.86 -9.03
N ALA A 56 3.06 3.63 -9.74
CA ALA A 56 2.92 4.02 -11.14
C ALA A 56 1.51 4.54 -11.40
N GLY A 57 1.40 5.65 -12.12
CA GLY A 57 0.13 6.26 -12.43
C GLY A 57 0.24 7.30 -13.54
N PRO A 58 -0.88 7.85 -14.00
CA PRO A 58 -0.89 8.97 -14.94
C PRO A 58 -0.10 10.17 -14.38
N PRO A 59 0.51 11.01 -15.24
CA PRO A 59 1.29 12.19 -14.82
C PRO A 59 0.44 13.37 -14.33
N THR A 60 -0.87 13.16 -14.17
CA THR A 60 -1.90 14.17 -13.93
C THR A 60 -2.05 14.52 -12.46
#